data_AF-A0A4R8LUU1-F1
#
_entry.id   AF-A0A4R8LUU1-F1
#
_cell.length_a   1.000
_cell.length_b   1.000
_cell.length_c   1.000
_cell.angle_alpha   90.00
_cell.angle_beta   90.00
_cell.angle_gamma   90.00
#
_symmetry.space_group_name_H-M   'P 1'
#
loop_
_entity.id
_entity.type
_entity.pdbx_description
1 polymer ?
#
loop_
_entity_poly.entity_id
_entity_poly.type
_entity_poly.pdbx_seq_one_letter_code
_entity_poly.pdbx_strand_id
1 'polypeptide(L)'
;MRLTNGNRPQPPNWKSAHGVIEQYERGQIALSEALQQLTGEPVPPQGGREPAIEKERLQSLLAELDELIGLDEVKRVVREIFAFVYIQQMRIRQHLKAEPVVLHMVFFGNPGTGKTTVARILARLFHECGLLSEGHLVEVERADLVGEYIGHTAQKTRELIKKALGGVLFIDEAYSLARGGEKDFGREAIDCLVKTMDEISRSSSYTCAV
;
A
#
# COMPACT_ATOMS: atom_id res chain seq x y z
N MET A 1 48.40 27.11 -17.14
CA MET A 1 47.65 26.19 -16.25
C MET A 1 46.18 26.61 -16.32
N ARG A 2 45.38 25.97 -17.20
CA ARG A 2 43.94 26.24 -17.34
C ARG A 2 43.18 25.40 -16.30
N LEU A 3 42.35 26.02 -15.49
CA LEU A 3 41.23 25.36 -14.80
C LEU A 3 39.93 26.04 -15.24
N THR A 4 38.92 25.20 -15.36
CA THR A 4 37.79 25.26 -16.27
C THR A 4 36.61 26.07 -15.74
N ASN A 5 35.97 26.83 -16.64
CA ASN A 5 34.69 27.49 -16.42
C ASN A 5 33.63 26.49 -15.95
N GLY A 6 33.16 26.67 -14.71
CA GLY A 6 31.97 26.00 -14.20
C GLY A 6 30.73 26.46 -14.96
N ASN A 7 30.07 25.51 -15.61
CA ASN A 7 28.80 25.65 -16.30
C ASN A 7 27.70 26.07 -15.30
N ARG A 8 27.43 27.38 -15.19
CA ARG A 8 26.22 27.86 -14.49
C ARG A 8 25.03 27.66 -15.44
N PRO A 9 23.95 26.96 -15.02
CA PRO A 9 22.75 26.85 -15.84
C PRO A 9 22.22 28.26 -16.12
N GLN A 10 22.07 28.60 -17.41
CA GLN A 10 21.49 29.89 -17.80
C GLN A 10 20.02 29.94 -17.37
N PRO A 11 19.53 31.09 -16.87
CA PRO A 11 18.13 31.20 -16.48
C PRO A 11 17.22 30.96 -17.69
N PRO A 12 16.13 30.18 -17.54
CA PRO A 12 15.25 29.83 -18.65
C PRO A 12 14.57 31.07 -19.26
N ASN A 13 14.42 31.06 -20.59
CA ASN A 13 13.82 32.16 -21.36
C ASN A 13 12.29 32.20 -21.18
N TRP A 14 11.83 33.03 -20.24
CA TRP A 14 10.42 33.16 -19.83
C TRP A 14 9.46 33.66 -20.92
N LYS A 15 9.95 34.23 -22.04
CA LYS A 15 9.10 34.65 -23.16
C LYS A 15 8.50 33.47 -23.92
N SER A 16 9.23 32.36 -24.02
CA SER A 16 8.73 31.15 -24.66
C SER A 16 7.78 30.36 -23.76
N ALA A 17 7.92 30.50 -22.44
CA ALA A 17 7.16 29.71 -21.47
C ALA A 17 5.65 29.95 -21.52
N HIS A 18 5.24 31.21 -21.73
CA HIS A 18 3.82 31.54 -21.88
C HIS A 18 3.17 30.84 -23.08
N GLY A 19 3.89 30.73 -24.21
CA GLY A 19 3.38 30.05 -25.40
C GLY A 19 3.25 28.54 -25.21
N VAL A 20 4.17 27.93 -24.46
CA VAL A 20 4.10 26.49 -24.12
C VAL A 20 2.92 26.20 -23.20
N ILE A 21 2.68 27.05 -22.20
CA ILE A 21 1.52 26.91 -21.30
C ILE A 21 0.20 27.03 -22.07
N GLU A 22 0.09 28.02 -22.97
CA GLU A 22 -1.12 28.21 -23.78
C GLU A 22 -1.38 27.02 -24.73
N GLN A 23 -0.35 26.42 -25.31
CA GLN A 23 -0.48 25.21 -26.13
C GLN A 23 -0.95 24.01 -25.30
N TYR A 24 -0.50 23.87 -24.05
CA TYR A 24 -0.99 22.82 -23.14
C TYR A 24 -2.45 23.05 -22.75
N GLU A 25 -2.83 24.27 -22.38
CA GLU A 25 -4.22 24.61 -22.01
C GLU A 25 -5.20 24.39 -23.17
N ARG A 26 -4.74 24.58 -24.41
CA ARG A 26 -5.48 24.28 -25.64
C ARG A 26 -5.43 22.80 -26.06
N GLY A 27 -4.75 21.95 -25.30
CA GLY A 27 -4.60 20.52 -25.57
C GLY A 27 -3.76 20.19 -26.81
N GLN A 28 -2.94 21.12 -27.28
CA GLN A 28 -2.13 20.97 -28.49
C GLN A 28 -0.82 20.21 -28.26
N ILE A 29 -0.34 20.17 -27.01
CA ILE A 29 0.86 19.46 -26.59
C ILE A 29 0.61 18.72 -25.28
N ALA A 30 1.28 17.58 -25.08
CA ALA A 30 1.19 16.82 -23.83
C ALA A 30 1.96 17.52 -22.69
N LEU A 31 1.57 17.27 -21.43
CA LEU A 31 2.26 17.83 -20.26
C LEU A 31 3.75 17.50 -20.24
N SER A 32 4.14 16.30 -20.69
CA SER A 32 5.53 15.87 -20.80
C SER A 32 6.33 16.71 -21.80
N GLU A 33 5.71 17.05 -22.92
CA GLU A 33 6.32 17.86 -23.98
C GLU A 33 6.41 19.33 -23.57
N ALA A 34 5.38 19.84 -22.90
CA ALA A 34 5.38 21.16 -22.30
C ALA A 34 6.49 21.31 -21.24
N LEU A 35 6.62 20.34 -20.32
CA LEU A 35 7.66 20.35 -19.28
C LEU A 35 9.06 20.32 -19.88
N GLN A 36 9.31 19.49 -20.90
CA GLN A 36 10.61 19.43 -21.58
C GLN A 36 10.99 20.75 -22.27
N GLN A 37 10.02 21.42 -22.91
CA GLN A 37 10.24 22.72 -23.55
C GLN A 37 10.49 23.85 -22.54
N LEU A 38 9.93 23.74 -21.32
CA LEU A 38 10.07 24.74 -20.26
C LEU A 38 11.36 24.59 -19.46
N THR A 39 11.78 23.37 -19.16
CA THR A 39 12.94 23.10 -18.30
C THR A 39 14.24 22.88 -19.07
N GLY A 40 14.16 22.57 -20.37
CA GLY A 40 15.32 22.29 -21.23
C GLY A 40 16.07 21.00 -20.88
N GLU A 41 15.62 20.27 -19.86
CA GLU A 41 16.15 18.98 -19.48
C GLU A 41 15.31 17.88 -20.17
N PRO A 42 15.96 16.90 -20.83
CA PRO A 42 15.22 15.75 -21.35
C PRO A 42 14.53 15.06 -20.18
N VAL A 43 13.21 14.94 -20.27
CA VAL A 43 12.43 14.10 -19.35
C VAL A 43 13.08 12.72 -19.42
N PRO A 44 13.58 12.17 -18.29
CA PRO A 44 14.29 10.91 -18.33
C PRO A 44 13.41 9.86 -19.00
N PRO A 45 13.98 9.01 -19.88
CA PRO A 45 13.21 7.92 -20.50
C PRO A 45 12.53 7.13 -19.38
N GLN A 46 11.27 6.75 -19.61
CA GLN A 46 10.40 6.04 -18.67
C GLN A 46 10.96 4.64 -18.33
N GLY A 47 12.11 4.61 -17.65
CA GLY A 47 12.99 3.47 -17.47
C GLY A 47 13.16 3.09 -16.00
N GLY A 48 12.15 3.32 -15.17
CA GLY A 48 11.97 2.54 -13.96
C GLY A 48 11.21 1.29 -14.35
N ARG A 49 11.74 0.09 -14.03
CA ARG A 49 11.02 -1.19 -14.17
C ARG A 49 9.56 -0.95 -13.84
N GLU A 50 8.68 -1.13 -14.83
CA GLU A 50 7.27 -1.29 -14.53
C GLU A 50 7.21 -2.37 -13.43
N PRO A 51 6.58 -2.14 -12.27
CA PRO A 51 5.81 -3.24 -11.75
C PRO A 51 4.81 -3.48 -12.88
N ALA A 52 5.12 -4.45 -13.75
CA ALA A 52 4.15 -4.98 -14.65
C ALA A 52 3.09 -5.55 -13.70
N ILE A 53 2.11 -4.71 -13.33
CA ILE A 53 0.82 -5.19 -12.89
C ILE A 53 0.44 -6.08 -14.06
N GLU A 54 0.64 -7.39 -13.91
CA GLU A 54 0.26 -8.36 -14.92
C GLU A 54 -1.26 -8.23 -14.97
N LYS A 55 -1.73 -7.36 -15.87
CA LYS A 55 -3.10 -6.87 -15.90
C LYS A 55 -4.08 -8.05 -15.95
N GLU A 56 -3.64 -9.15 -16.56
CA GLU A 56 -4.28 -10.45 -16.62
C GLU A 56 -4.42 -11.11 -15.23
N ARG A 57 -3.37 -11.16 -14.40
CA ARG A 57 -3.44 -11.68 -13.02
C ARG A 57 -4.35 -10.84 -12.14
N LEU A 58 -4.22 -9.51 -12.23
CA LEU A 58 -5.08 -8.61 -11.48
C LEU A 58 -6.56 -8.78 -11.86
N GLN A 59 -6.85 -8.87 -13.17
CA GLN A 59 -8.20 -9.14 -13.65
C GLN A 59 -8.73 -10.49 -13.18
N SER A 60 -7.89 -11.53 -13.18
CA SER A 60 -8.23 -12.84 -12.63
C SER A 60 -8.59 -12.77 -11.14
N LEU A 61 -7.83 -12.04 -10.32
CA LEU A 61 -8.10 -11.90 -8.89
C LEU A 61 -9.38 -11.09 -8.61
N LEU A 62 -9.63 -10.05 -9.41
CA LEU A 62 -10.87 -9.29 -9.34
C LEU A 62 -12.08 -10.14 -9.74
N ALA A 63 -11.94 -10.99 -10.76
CA ALA A 63 -12.97 -11.95 -11.15
C ALA A 63 -13.22 -12.99 -10.04
N GLU A 64 -12.16 -13.53 -9.42
CA GLU A 64 -12.26 -14.44 -8.26
C GLU A 64 -13.01 -13.78 -7.09
N LEU A 65 -12.76 -12.50 -6.84
CA LEU A 65 -13.51 -11.73 -5.84
C LEU A 65 -14.99 -11.55 -6.24
N ASP A 66 -15.26 -11.24 -7.51
CA ASP A 66 -16.61 -11.03 -8.02
C ASP A 66 -17.45 -12.32 -8.03
N GLU A 67 -16.84 -13.50 -8.15
CA GLU A 67 -17.49 -14.82 -8.05
C GLU A 67 -18.05 -15.13 -6.65
N LEU A 68 -17.51 -14.53 -5.60
CA LEU A 68 -18.03 -14.71 -4.24
C LEU A 68 -19.45 -14.13 -4.13
N ILE A 69 -20.41 -14.95 -3.71
CA ILE A 69 -21.82 -14.54 -3.61
C ILE A 69 -21.98 -13.51 -2.49
N GLY A 70 -22.61 -12.37 -2.82
CA GLY A 70 -22.78 -11.24 -1.91
C GLY A 70 -21.53 -10.38 -1.77
N LEU A 71 -21.29 -9.84 -0.56
CA LEU A 71 -20.12 -9.02 -0.23
C LEU A 71 -20.00 -7.72 -1.07
N ASP A 72 -21.12 -7.19 -1.57
CA ASP A 72 -21.12 -6.03 -2.49
C ASP A 72 -20.36 -4.82 -1.93
N GLU A 73 -20.51 -4.56 -0.63
CA GLU A 73 -19.78 -3.49 0.06
C GLU A 73 -18.27 -3.74 0.06
N VAL A 74 -17.83 -4.96 0.36
CA VAL A 74 -16.41 -5.34 0.30
C VAL A 74 -15.89 -5.15 -1.11
N LYS A 75 -16.58 -5.68 -2.12
CA LYS A 75 -16.18 -5.54 -3.53
C LYS A 75 -16.06 -4.07 -3.93
N ARG A 76 -16.97 -3.22 -3.45
CA ARG A 76 -16.91 -1.77 -3.69
C ARG A 76 -15.68 -1.13 -3.04
N VAL A 77 -15.45 -1.38 -1.76
CA VAL A 77 -14.29 -0.85 -1.01
C VAL A 77 -12.96 -1.29 -1.64
N VAL A 78 -12.86 -2.55 -2.08
CA VAL A 78 -11.66 -3.06 -2.75
C VAL A 78 -11.40 -2.30 -4.05
N ARG A 79 -12.43 -2.04 -4.85
CA ARG A 79 -12.32 -1.24 -6.09
C ARG A 79 -11.92 0.21 -5.79
N GLU A 80 -12.44 0.81 -4.72
CA GLU A 80 -12.08 2.17 -4.27
C GLU A 80 -10.59 2.24 -3.87
N ILE A 81 -10.11 1.27 -3.08
CA ILE A 81 -8.71 1.19 -2.68
C ILE A 81 -7.81 1.02 -3.90
N PHE A 82 -8.19 0.15 -4.84
CA PHE A 82 -7.44 -0.04 -6.08
C PHE A 82 -7.32 1.27 -6.88
N ALA A 83 -8.43 1.98 -7.06
CA ALA A 83 -8.44 3.26 -7.77
C ALA A 83 -7.55 4.30 -7.07
N PHE A 84 -7.63 4.39 -5.73
CA PHE A 84 -6.79 5.28 -4.95
C PHE A 84 -5.30 4.96 -5.15
N VAL A 85 -4.90 3.71 -4.94
CA VAL A 85 -3.53 3.23 -5.14
C VAL A 85 -3.02 3.56 -6.53
N TYR A 86 -3.82 3.30 -7.56
CA TYR A 86 -3.45 3.55 -8.95
C TYR A 86 -3.15 5.03 -9.17
N ILE A 87 -4.00 5.93 -8.66
CA ILE A 87 -3.78 7.38 -8.71
C ILE A 87 -2.49 7.77 -7.97
N GLN A 88 -2.24 7.21 -6.79
CA GLN A 88 -1.03 7.52 -6.03
C GLN A 88 0.23 7.09 -6.77
N GLN A 89 0.22 5.91 -7.41
CA GLN A 89 1.33 5.47 -8.25
C GLN A 89 1.55 6.39 -9.45
N MET A 90 0.48 6.83 -10.12
CA MET A 90 0.59 7.81 -11.21
C MET A 90 1.21 9.13 -10.72
N ARG A 91 0.82 9.61 -9.53
CA ARG A 91 1.42 10.82 -8.93
C ARG A 91 2.91 10.64 -8.69
N ILE A 92 3.33 9.50 -8.12
CA ILE A 92 4.76 9.18 -7.90
C ILE A 92 5.53 9.18 -9.24
N ARG A 93 4.98 8.56 -10.28
CA ARG A 93 5.60 8.53 -11.63
C ARG A 93 5.74 9.92 -12.26
N GLN A 94 4.83 10.83 -11.94
CA GLN A 94 4.88 12.22 -12.40
C GLN A 94 5.66 13.14 -11.44
N HIS A 95 6.39 12.58 -10.47
CA HIS A 95 7.12 13.32 -9.45
C HIS A 95 6.24 14.29 -8.63
N LEU A 96 4.95 13.98 -8.54
CA LEU A 96 4.00 14.71 -7.70
C LEU A 96 4.01 14.13 -6.28
N LYS A 97 3.65 14.97 -5.31
CA LYS A 97 3.46 14.53 -3.93
C LYS A 97 2.38 13.45 -3.89
N ALA A 98 2.74 12.27 -3.41
CA ALA A 98 1.82 11.20 -3.08
C ALA A 98 1.68 11.06 -1.57
N GLU A 99 0.52 10.61 -1.15
CA GLU A 99 0.19 10.29 0.23
C GLU A 99 0.45 8.80 0.48
N PRO A 100 1.00 8.43 1.64
CA PRO A 100 1.20 7.04 2.01
C PRO A 100 -0.14 6.32 2.15
N VAL A 101 -0.20 5.09 1.67
CA VAL A 101 -1.40 4.25 1.74
C VAL A 101 -1.26 3.35 2.97
N VAL A 102 -2.05 3.62 4.01
CA VAL A 102 -2.13 2.77 5.21
C VAL A 102 -3.44 1.99 5.14
N LEU A 103 -3.37 0.65 5.14
CA LEU A 103 -4.54 -0.21 5.04
C LEU A 103 -4.58 -1.18 6.21
N HIS A 104 -5.49 -0.89 7.14
CA HIS A 104 -5.92 -1.83 8.17
C HIS A 104 -7.43 -2.00 8.05
N MET A 105 -7.91 -3.24 8.11
CA MET A 105 -9.31 -3.56 7.81
C MET A 105 -9.96 -4.41 8.89
N VAL A 106 -11.24 -4.19 9.11
CA VAL A 106 -12.05 -5.02 9.99
C VAL A 106 -13.15 -5.69 9.18
N PHE A 107 -13.13 -7.01 9.12
CA PHE A 107 -14.19 -7.79 8.51
C PHE A 107 -15.25 -8.15 9.56
N PHE A 108 -16.45 -7.58 9.44
CA PHE A 108 -17.56 -7.90 10.33
C PHE A 108 -18.54 -8.91 9.70
N GLY A 109 -19.24 -9.69 10.54
CA GLY A 109 -20.35 -10.56 10.15
C GLY A 109 -20.26 -11.97 10.74
N ASN A 110 -21.23 -12.81 10.43
CA ASN A 110 -21.33 -14.14 11.03
C ASN A 110 -20.16 -15.08 10.64
N PRO A 111 -19.84 -16.08 11.48
CA PRO A 111 -18.92 -17.16 11.10
C PRO A 111 -19.38 -17.86 9.82
N GLY A 112 -18.43 -18.31 9.00
CA GLY A 112 -18.73 -19.02 7.75
C GLY A 112 -19.10 -18.14 6.55
N THR A 113 -19.07 -16.80 6.66
CA THR A 113 -19.35 -15.89 5.53
C THR A 113 -18.13 -15.61 4.63
N GLY A 114 -17.12 -16.51 4.63
CA GLY A 114 -15.96 -16.40 3.74
C GLY A 114 -14.95 -15.28 4.03
N LYS A 115 -14.88 -14.75 5.27
CA LYS A 115 -13.96 -13.64 5.63
C LYS A 115 -12.50 -13.99 5.35
N THR A 116 -12.06 -15.17 5.77
CA THR A 116 -10.70 -15.68 5.51
C THR A 116 -10.43 -15.81 4.01
N THR A 117 -11.40 -16.27 3.23
CA THR A 117 -11.28 -16.38 1.76
C THR A 117 -11.06 -15.02 1.12
N VAL A 118 -11.86 -14.03 1.53
CA VAL A 118 -11.73 -12.64 1.08
C VAL A 118 -10.36 -12.07 1.45
N ALA A 119 -9.91 -12.26 2.69
CA ALA A 119 -8.60 -11.78 3.14
C ALA A 119 -7.45 -12.37 2.30
N ARG A 120 -7.56 -13.65 1.91
CA ARG A 120 -6.57 -14.33 1.06
C ARG A 120 -6.54 -13.79 -0.37
N ILE A 121 -7.70 -13.45 -0.94
CA ILE A 121 -7.77 -12.80 -2.25
C ILE A 121 -7.17 -11.39 -2.16
N LEU A 122 -7.47 -10.66 -1.08
CA LEU A 122 -6.95 -9.30 -0.88
C LEU A 122 -5.44 -9.25 -0.71
N ALA A 123 -4.85 -10.20 0.01
CA ALA A 123 -3.39 -10.30 0.15
C ALA A 123 -2.71 -10.41 -1.22
N ARG A 124 -3.22 -11.31 -2.09
CA ARG A 124 -2.72 -11.45 -3.47
C ARG A 124 -2.96 -10.18 -4.29
N LEU A 125 -4.13 -9.56 -4.17
CA LEU A 125 -4.47 -8.36 -4.91
C LEU A 125 -3.55 -7.19 -4.54
N PHE A 126 -3.32 -6.95 -3.25
CA PHE A 126 -2.42 -5.88 -2.80
C PHE A 126 -0.96 -6.11 -3.21
N HIS A 127 -0.53 -7.36 -3.28
CA HIS A 127 0.77 -7.70 -3.86
C HIS A 127 0.87 -7.35 -5.34
N GLU A 128 -0.11 -7.78 -6.15
CA GLU A 128 -0.16 -7.47 -7.59
C GLU A 128 -0.28 -5.95 -7.85
N CYS A 129 -0.87 -5.21 -6.91
CA CYS A 129 -0.93 -3.76 -6.96
C CYS A 129 0.36 -3.06 -6.50
N GLY A 130 1.36 -3.80 -6.00
CA GLY A 130 2.61 -3.24 -5.49
C GLY A 130 2.48 -2.54 -4.13
N LEU A 131 1.43 -2.82 -3.35
CA LEU A 131 1.29 -2.32 -1.97
C LEU A 131 2.09 -3.17 -0.99
N LEU A 132 2.07 -4.47 -1.23
CA LEU A 132 2.71 -5.48 -0.42
C LEU A 132 3.86 -6.10 -1.21
N SER A 133 5.00 -6.32 -0.56
CA SER A 133 6.15 -6.97 -1.20
C SER A 133 5.87 -8.45 -1.48
N GLU A 134 4.98 -9.06 -0.72
CA GLU A 134 4.56 -10.46 -0.80
C GLU A 134 3.03 -10.57 -0.72
N GLY A 135 2.46 -11.63 -1.31
CA GLY A 135 1.00 -11.85 -1.37
C GLY A 135 0.47 -12.88 -0.37
N HIS A 136 1.23 -13.19 0.69
CA HIS A 136 0.85 -14.23 1.65
C HIS A 136 -0.07 -13.69 2.75
N LEU A 137 -0.84 -14.61 3.32
CA LEU A 137 -1.72 -14.39 4.45
C LEU A 137 -1.22 -15.22 5.62
N VAL A 138 -0.95 -14.57 6.76
CA VAL A 138 -0.68 -15.22 8.04
C VAL A 138 -1.96 -15.14 8.87
N GLU A 139 -2.65 -16.27 8.97
CA GLU A 139 -3.87 -16.40 9.77
C GLU A 139 -3.48 -16.81 11.20
N VAL A 140 -4.04 -16.09 12.19
CA VAL A 140 -3.77 -16.30 13.61
C VAL A 140 -5.05 -16.18 14.41
N GLU A 141 -5.11 -16.92 15.51
CA GLU A 141 -6.16 -16.80 16.51
C GLU A 141 -5.58 -16.28 17.84
N ARG A 142 -6.45 -16.11 18.83
CA ARG A 142 -6.03 -15.71 20.19
C ARG A 142 -4.97 -16.64 20.79
N ALA A 143 -5.07 -17.95 20.58
CA ALA A 143 -4.13 -18.93 21.13
C ALA A 143 -2.71 -18.77 20.57
N ASP A 144 -2.58 -18.26 19.35
CA ASP A 144 -1.29 -18.02 18.70
C ASP A 144 -0.64 -16.74 19.25
N LEU A 145 -1.43 -15.71 19.48
CA LEU A 145 -0.97 -14.41 19.95
C LEU A 145 -0.66 -14.40 21.46
N VAL A 146 -1.47 -15.08 22.26
CA VAL A 146 -1.40 -15.03 23.73
C VAL A 146 -0.54 -16.17 24.29
N GLY A 147 0.40 -15.83 25.17
CA GLY A 147 1.26 -16.78 25.86
C GLY A 147 0.62 -17.36 27.12
N GLU A 148 1.10 -18.54 27.54
CA GLU A 148 0.69 -19.17 28.80
C GLU A 148 1.30 -18.50 30.04
N TYR A 149 2.43 -17.79 29.85
CA TYR A 149 3.23 -17.19 30.92
C TYR A 149 3.46 -15.69 30.67
N ILE A 150 3.69 -14.95 31.77
CA ILE A 150 3.97 -13.50 31.75
C ILE A 150 5.16 -13.21 30.84
N GLY A 151 5.03 -12.22 29.96
CA GLY A 151 6.09 -11.76 29.06
C GLY A 151 6.28 -12.60 27.79
N HIS A 152 5.62 -13.75 27.66
CA HIS A 152 5.65 -14.54 26.42
C HIS A 152 4.72 -13.97 25.33
N THR A 153 3.64 -13.29 25.71
CA THR A 153 2.63 -12.75 24.79
C THR A 153 3.21 -11.70 23.84
N ALA A 154 3.93 -10.71 24.36
CA ALA A 154 4.57 -9.71 23.52
C ALA A 154 5.59 -10.31 22.53
N GLN A 155 6.33 -11.35 22.95
CA GLN A 155 7.28 -12.02 22.06
C GLN A 155 6.56 -12.79 20.94
N LYS A 156 5.58 -13.65 21.29
CA LYS A 156 4.77 -14.40 20.32
C LYS A 156 4.11 -13.48 19.30
N THR A 157 3.48 -12.40 19.78
CA THR A 157 2.80 -11.43 18.92
C THR A 157 3.78 -10.79 17.93
N ARG A 158 4.95 -10.34 18.38
CA ARG A 158 5.98 -9.77 17.48
C ARG A 158 6.51 -10.78 16.46
N GLU A 159 6.68 -12.03 16.84
CA GLU A 159 7.15 -13.08 15.93
C GLU A 159 6.12 -13.34 14.82
N LEU A 160 4.83 -13.35 15.13
CA LEU A 160 3.76 -13.48 14.15
C LEU A 160 3.68 -12.26 13.23
N ILE A 161 3.78 -11.04 13.77
CA ILE A 161 3.83 -9.82 12.95
C ILE A 161 5.04 -9.86 12.01
N LYS A 162 6.21 -10.29 12.49
CA LYS A 162 7.42 -10.44 11.65
C LYS A 162 7.20 -11.41 10.49
N LYS A 163 6.48 -12.51 10.72
CA LYS A 163 6.12 -13.47 9.64
C LYS A 163 5.16 -12.86 8.62
N ALA A 164 4.31 -11.94 9.05
CA ALA A 164 3.36 -11.25 8.20
C ALA A 164 3.94 -10.01 7.49
N LEU A 165 5.17 -9.60 7.80
CA LEU A 165 5.81 -8.47 7.12
C LEU A 165 5.85 -8.71 5.62
N GLY A 166 5.48 -7.67 4.87
CA GLY A 166 5.39 -7.76 3.42
C GLY A 166 4.11 -8.41 2.91
N GLY A 167 3.30 -9.02 3.77
CA GLY A 167 2.00 -9.63 3.44
C GLY A 167 0.87 -9.11 4.33
N VAL A 168 -0.06 -9.99 4.70
CA VAL A 168 -1.24 -9.67 5.52
C VAL A 168 -1.26 -10.52 6.80
N LEU A 169 -1.44 -9.90 7.96
CA LEU A 169 -1.75 -10.57 9.22
C LEU A 169 -3.26 -10.58 9.43
N PHE A 170 -3.89 -11.74 9.36
CA PHE A 170 -5.32 -11.88 9.61
C PHE A 170 -5.57 -12.48 10.99
N ILE A 171 -6.24 -11.72 11.86
CA ILE A 171 -6.57 -12.13 13.23
C ILE A 171 -8.04 -12.56 13.26
N ASP A 172 -8.29 -13.86 13.30
CA ASP A 172 -9.67 -14.34 13.45
C ASP A 172 -10.16 -14.14 14.89
N GLU A 173 -11.44 -13.82 15.01
CA GLU A 173 -12.13 -13.53 16.27
C GLU A 173 -11.34 -12.56 17.17
N ALA A 174 -10.77 -11.50 16.60
CA ALA A 174 -9.92 -10.54 17.33
C ALA A 174 -10.60 -9.94 18.59
N TYR A 175 -11.93 -9.89 18.62
CA TYR A 175 -12.70 -9.50 19.81
C TYR A 175 -12.37 -10.35 21.04
N SER A 176 -11.94 -11.60 20.85
CA SER A 176 -11.54 -12.51 21.91
C SER A 176 -10.30 -12.03 22.66
N LEU A 177 -9.39 -11.27 22.04
CA LEU A 177 -8.22 -10.68 22.71
C LEU A 177 -8.63 -9.67 23.79
N ALA A 178 -9.73 -8.96 23.56
CA ALA A 178 -10.28 -7.99 24.51
C ALA A 178 -11.16 -8.64 25.60
N ARG A 179 -11.55 -9.91 25.43
CA ARG A 179 -12.29 -10.67 26.44
C ARG A 179 -11.31 -11.19 27.49
N GLY A 180 -11.42 -10.70 28.72
CA GLY A 180 -10.52 -11.07 29.82
C GLY A 180 -10.64 -10.15 31.03
N GLY A 181 -10.25 -10.66 32.21
CA GLY A 181 -10.09 -9.84 33.42
C GLY A 181 -8.74 -9.11 33.45
N GLU A 182 -8.43 -8.37 34.52
CA GLU A 182 -7.15 -7.63 34.64
C GLU A 182 -5.89 -8.49 34.61
N LYS A 183 -6.03 -9.81 34.87
CA LYS A 183 -4.92 -10.78 34.82
C LYS A 183 -4.79 -11.50 33.47
N ASP A 184 -5.56 -11.11 32.47
CA ASP A 184 -5.50 -11.72 31.15
C ASP A 184 -4.43 -11.05 30.27
N PHE A 185 -3.61 -11.86 29.62
CA PHE A 185 -2.55 -11.41 28.73
C PHE A 185 -3.07 -10.98 27.35
N GLY A 186 -4.35 -11.13 27.04
CA GLY A 186 -4.95 -10.62 25.79
C GLY A 186 -4.75 -9.11 25.58
N ARG A 187 -4.78 -8.31 26.66
CA ARG A 187 -4.49 -6.86 26.59
C ARG A 187 -3.06 -6.58 26.16
N GLU A 188 -2.10 -7.37 26.63
CA GLU A 188 -0.68 -7.23 26.25
C GLU A 188 -0.48 -7.48 24.75
N ALA A 189 -1.21 -8.43 24.16
CA ALA A 189 -1.19 -8.67 22.71
C ALA A 189 -1.74 -7.46 21.94
N ILE A 190 -2.84 -6.87 22.40
CA ILE A 190 -3.44 -5.66 21.79
C ILE A 190 -2.45 -4.49 21.85
N ASP A 191 -1.86 -4.22 23.01
CA ASP A 191 -0.89 -3.15 23.20
C ASP A 191 0.32 -3.34 22.27
N CYS A 192 0.78 -4.58 22.11
CA CYS A 192 1.86 -4.92 21.19
C CYS A 192 1.47 -4.70 19.72
N LEU A 193 0.27 -5.12 19.30
CA LEU A 193 -0.24 -4.90 17.95
C LEU A 193 -0.30 -3.42 17.61
N VAL A 194 -0.94 -2.62 18.48
CA VAL A 194 -1.09 -1.17 18.27
C VAL A 194 0.27 -0.48 18.14
N LYS A 195 1.20 -0.80 19.04
CA LYS A 195 2.56 -0.22 18.99
C LYS A 195 3.26 -0.54 17.67
N THR A 196 3.20 -1.80 17.23
CA THR A 196 3.88 -2.22 16.02
C THR A 196 3.20 -1.67 14.76
N MET A 197 1.87 -1.53 14.73
CA MET A 197 1.15 -0.87 13.62
C MET A 197 1.61 0.58 13.44
N ASP A 198 1.76 1.33 14.53
CA ASP A 198 2.21 2.73 14.50
C ASP A 198 3.70 2.87 14.10
N GLU A 199 4.54 1.88 14.41
CA GLU A 199 5.93 1.81 13.95
C GLU A 199 6.02 1.48 12.45
N ILE A 200 5.23 0.51 11.97
CA ILE A 200 5.17 0.08 10.57
C ILE A 200 4.65 1.20 9.68
N SER A 201 3.58 1.89 10.08
CA SER A 201 2.99 3.00 9.31
C SER A 201 3.97 4.18 9.09
N ARG A 202 4.98 4.35 9.94
CA ARG A 202 6.01 5.39 9.79
C ARG A 202 7.19 4.97 8.91
N SER A 203 7.38 3.66 8.71
CA SER A 203 8.51 3.10 7.98
C SER A 203 8.05 2.68 6.59
N SER A 204 8.22 3.57 5.60
CA SER A 204 7.73 3.40 4.22
C SER A 204 8.30 2.17 3.46
N SER A 205 9.19 1.39 4.08
CA SER A 205 9.83 0.21 3.48
C SER A 205 9.25 -1.13 3.94
N TYR A 206 8.32 -1.14 4.90
CA TYR A 206 7.74 -2.38 5.43
C TYR A 206 6.22 -2.23 5.49
N THR A 207 5.50 -2.59 4.43
CA THR A 207 4.04 -2.59 4.47
C THR A 207 3.56 -3.95 5.00
N CYS A 208 2.77 -3.92 6.07
CA CYS A 208 1.99 -5.06 6.55
C CYS A 208 0.56 -4.56 6.70
N ALA A 209 -0.39 -5.23 6.04
CA ALA A 209 -1.80 -4.98 6.29
C ALA A 209 -2.25 -5.91 7.42
N VAL A 210 -2.94 -5.35 8.41
CA VAL A 210 -3.56 -6.08 9.52
C VAL A 210 -5.06 -5.91 9.41
#